data_AF-A0A5S3VCL9-F1
#
_entry.id   AF-A0A5S3VCL9-F1
#
_cell.length_a   1.000
_cell.length_b   1.000
_cell.length_c   1.000
_cell.angle_alpha   90.00
_cell.angle_beta   90.00
_cell.angle_gamma   90.00
#
_symmetry.space_group_name_H-M   'P 1'
#
loop_
_entity.id
_entity.type
_entity.pdbx_description
1 polymer ?
#
loop_
_entity_poly.entity_id
_entity_poly.type
_entity_poly.pdbx_seq_one_letter_code
_entity_poly.pdbx_strand_id
1 'polypeptide(L)'
;MNDFFVITGWVIKCFEVFLVAYLLLRFKAQRWSLFLGGAGSLKTIDDHELHSCFLSALAVLVLHFTGSLMTQHILTLQMGKMELRQFFYFTVFCNSVAFSVALVGLHYLRNCSFSRCARQCLYLTLMAMVLQITQYVIHAVYDSSSFTPIYQYGVVLINLSCLSIVALYPVKMLFKSNVKVV
;
A
#
# COMPACT_ATOMS: atom_id res chain seq x y z
N MET A 1 -14.47 -10.84 13.91
CA MET A 1 -13.11 -10.69 13.34
C MET A 1 -12.14 -11.04 14.44
N ASN A 2 -11.07 -11.80 14.16
CA ASN A 2 -10.06 -12.10 15.18
C ASN A 2 -9.32 -10.81 15.53
N ASP A 3 -9.24 -10.46 16.81
CA ASP A 3 -8.63 -9.21 17.30
C ASP A 3 -7.21 -9.00 16.77
N PHE A 4 -6.50 -10.10 16.54
CA PHE A 4 -5.19 -10.14 15.90
C PHE A 4 -5.15 -9.38 14.57
N PHE A 5 -6.11 -9.60 13.66
CA PHE A 5 -6.13 -8.95 12.34
C PHE A 5 -6.46 -7.47 12.43
N VAL A 6 -7.30 -7.08 13.38
CA VAL A 6 -7.67 -5.67 13.62
C VAL A 6 -6.46 -4.90 14.14
N ILE A 7 -5.81 -5.43 15.17
CA ILE A 7 -4.63 -4.82 15.78
C ILE A 7 -3.51 -4.72 14.75
N THR A 8 -3.22 -5.80 14.02
CA THR A 8 -2.18 -5.82 12.98
C THR A 8 -2.46 -4.75 11.92
N GLY A 9 -3.72 -4.61 11.47
CA GLY A 9 -4.10 -3.59 10.48
C GLY A 9 -3.89 -2.16 10.98
N TRP A 10 -4.19 -1.87 12.25
CA TRP A 10 -3.92 -0.56 12.85
C TRP A 10 -2.44 -0.27 13.01
N VAL A 11 -1.66 -1.27 13.47
CA VAL A 11 -0.20 -1.15 13.61
C VAL A 11 0.43 -0.80 12.26
N ILE A 12 0.06 -1.51 11.18
CA ILE A 12 0.56 -1.24 9.82
C ILE A 12 0.28 0.21 9.42
N LYS A 13 -0.96 0.68 9.55
CA LYS A 13 -1.34 2.05 9.20
C LYS A 13 -0.58 3.10 10.02
N CYS A 14 -0.40 2.88 11.32
CA CYS A 14 0.38 3.80 12.17
C CYS A 14 1.83 3.91 11.69
N PHE A 15 2.46 2.80 11.31
CA PHE A 15 3.80 2.80 10.72
C PHE A 15 3.84 3.50 9.36
N GLU A 16 2.83 3.32 8.51
CA GLU A 16 2.73 4.00 7.22
C GLU A 16 2.59 5.51 7.39
N VAL A 17 1.74 5.97 8.32
CA VAL A 17 1.61 7.40 8.66
C VAL A 17 2.96 7.95 9.12
N PHE A 18 3.66 7.24 10.00
CA PHE A 18 4.99 7.65 10.46
C PHE A 18 6.00 7.74 9.30
N LEU A 19 6.03 6.75 8.41
CA LEU A 19 6.90 6.73 7.23
C LEU A 19 6.62 7.89 6.28
N VAL A 20 5.36 8.12 5.95
CA VAL A 20 4.94 9.23 5.08
C VAL A 20 5.29 10.58 5.73
N ALA A 21 5.03 10.74 7.03
CA ALA A 21 5.40 11.94 7.78
C ALA A 21 6.92 12.18 7.79
N TYR A 22 7.71 11.13 8.00
CA TYR A 22 9.18 11.20 7.96
C TYR A 22 9.68 11.64 6.58
N LEU A 23 9.15 11.05 5.49
CA LEU A 23 9.50 11.43 4.13
C LEU A 23 9.09 12.88 3.83
N LEU A 24 7.91 13.33 4.27
CA LEU A 24 7.46 14.72 4.15
C LEU A 24 8.39 15.71 4.86
N LEU A 25 8.84 15.39 6.08
CA LEU A 25 9.78 16.23 6.81
C LEU A 25 11.14 16.34 6.09
N ARG A 26 11.59 15.27 5.44
CA ARG A 26 12.79 15.30 4.59
C ARG A 26 12.61 16.18 3.35
N PHE A 27 11.45 16.14 2.69
CA PHE A 27 11.15 17.06 1.59
C PHE A 27 11.14 18.53 2.02
N LYS A 28 10.58 18.82 3.21
CA LYS A 28 10.61 20.18 3.78
C LYS A 28 12.05 20.68 3.99
N ALA A 29 12.96 19.80 4.39
CA ALA A 29 14.37 20.15 4.60
C ALA A 29 15.17 20.27 3.29
N GLN A 30 14.83 19.51 2.24
CA GLN A 30 15.62 19.49 0.99
C GLN A 30 15.10 20.39 -0.14
N ARG A 31 13.77 20.62 -0.26
CA ARG A 31 13.08 21.66 -1.08
C ARG A 31 11.61 21.28 -1.34
N TRP A 32 10.65 22.15 -1.00
CA TRP A 32 9.22 21.99 -1.35
C TRP A 32 8.95 21.87 -2.86
N SER A 33 9.88 22.33 -3.71
CA SER A 33 9.78 22.17 -5.17
C SER A 33 9.79 20.69 -5.60
N LEU A 34 10.37 19.80 -4.80
CA LEU A 34 10.33 18.36 -5.07
C LEU A 34 8.94 17.77 -4.80
N PHE A 35 8.14 18.38 -3.93
CA PHE A 35 6.78 17.96 -3.60
C PHE A 35 5.73 18.54 -4.57
N LEU A 36 5.88 19.82 -4.97
CA LEU A 36 4.88 20.56 -5.77
C LEU A 36 5.36 21.07 -7.13
N GLY A 37 6.67 21.10 -7.42
CA GLY A 37 7.20 21.65 -8.69
C GLY A 37 7.18 20.62 -9.80
N GLY A 38 6.97 20.96 -11.08
CA GLY A 38 6.80 19.99 -12.18
C GLY A 38 8.02 19.08 -12.48
N ALA A 39 7.98 18.36 -13.61
CA ALA A 39 9.02 17.39 -14.03
C ALA A 39 10.46 17.95 -13.99
N GLY A 40 10.65 19.26 -14.19
CA GLY A 40 11.94 19.94 -14.09
C GLY A 40 12.53 20.09 -12.68
N SER A 41 11.80 19.67 -11.64
CA SER A 41 12.27 19.72 -10.24
C SER A 41 13.14 18.51 -9.84
N LEU A 42 13.03 17.40 -10.57
CA LEU A 42 13.74 16.14 -10.29
C LEU A 42 15.00 16.05 -11.16
N LYS A 43 16.14 16.50 -10.63
CA LYS A 43 17.40 16.60 -11.40
C LYS A 43 18.33 15.40 -11.21
N THR A 44 18.32 14.80 -10.03
CA THR A 44 19.23 13.69 -9.71
C THR A 44 18.48 12.35 -9.59
N ILE A 45 19.20 11.25 -9.79
CA ILE A 45 18.64 9.89 -9.63
C ILE A 45 18.10 9.69 -8.20
N ASP A 46 18.81 10.24 -7.21
CA ASP A 46 18.39 10.19 -5.80
C ASP A 46 17.06 10.93 -5.57
N ASP A 47 16.85 12.08 -6.22
CA ASP A 47 15.57 12.82 -6.14
C ASP A 47 14.41 12.02 -6.73
N HIS A 48 14.64 11.36 -7.88
CA HIS A 48 13.66 10.48 -8.52
C HIS A 48 13.30 9.28 -7.63
N GLU A 49 14.30 8.66 -7.01
CA GLU A 49 14.08 7.52 -6.11
C GLU A 49 13.35 7.94 -4.83
N LEU A 50 13.74 9.05 -4.21
CA LEU A 50 13.06 9.60 -3.03
C LEU A 50 11.59 9.91 -3.33
N HIS A 51 11.32 10.57 -4.45
CA HIS A 51 9.97 10.92 -4.87
C HIS A 51 9.12 9.69 -5.20
N SER A 52 9.68 8.72 -5.93
CA SER A 52 8.99 7.46 -6.24
C SER A 52 8.67 6.66 -4.96
N CYS A 53 9.60 6.60 -4.01
CA CYS A 53 9.39 5.95 -2.72
C CYS A 53 8.28 6.65 -1.92
N PHE A 54 8.28 7.97 -1.90
CA PHE A 54 7.23 8.76 -1.27
C PHE A 54 5.85 8.53 -1.90
N LEU A 55 5.75 8.58 -3.23
CA LEU A 55 4.49 8.28 -3.93
C LEU A 55 4.00 6.87 -3.62
N SER A 56 4.90 5.90 -3.55
CA SER A 56 4.57 4.52 -3.20
C SER A 56 4.05 4.44 -1.76
N ALA A 57 4.75 5.03 -0.80
CA ALA A 57 4.33 5.08 0.60
C ALA A 57 2.96 5.73 0.78
N LEU A 58 2.75 6.88 0.13
CA LEU A 58 1.50 7.62 0.18
C LEU A 58 0.35 6.84 -0.46
N ALA A 59 0.57 6.25 -1.64
CA ALA A 59 -0.45 5.45 -2.31
C ALA A 59 -0.86 4.23 -1.47
N VAL A 60 0.11 3.54 -0.84
CA VAL A 60 -0.16 2.41 0.06
C VAL A 60 -0.99 2.88 1.25
N LEU A 61 -0.58 3.95 1.92
CA LEU A 61 -1.27 4.51 3.07
C LEU A 61 -2.74 4.86 2.75
N VAL A 62 -2.96 5.64 1.68
CA VAL A 62 -4.30 6.09 1.29
C VAL A 62 -5.20 4.89 0.98
N LEU A 63 -4.69 3.88 0.29
CA LEU A 63 -5.47 2.72 -0.12
C LEU A 63 -5.72 1.74 1.03
N HIS A 64 -4.83 1.63 2.00
CA HIS A 64 -5.09 0.89 3.25
C HIS A 64 -6.13 1.58 4.12
N PHE A 65 -6.13 2.92 4.20
CA PHE A 65 -7.18 3.66 4.89
C PHE A 65 -8.53 3.51 4.18
N THR A 66 -8.59 3.80 2.88
CA THR A 66 -9.82 3.69 2.08
C THR A 66 -10.36 2.26 2.11
N GLY A 67 -9.53 1.25 1.84
CA GLY A 67 -9.95 -0.15 1.87
C GLY A 67 -10.48 -0.59 3.24
N SER A 68 -9.86 -0.13 4.34
CA SER A 68 -10.34 -0.43 5.69
C SER A 68 -11.68 0.24 6.00
N LEU A 69 -11.89 1.49 5.59
CA LEU A 69 -13.16 2.19 5.81
C LEU A 69 -14.27 1.54 4.98
N MET A 70 -13.99 1.23 3.71
CA MET A 70 -14.93 0.55 2.83
C MET A 70 -15.35 -0.82 3.39
N THR A 71 -14.38 -1.64 3.80
CA THR A 71 -14.67 -2.97 4.36
C THR A 71 -15.46 -2.90 5.67
N GLN A 72 -15.15 -1.96 6.56
CA GLN A 72 -15.95 -1.72 7.75
C GLN A 72 -17.39 -1.33 7.42
N HIS A 73 -17.58 -0.45 6.43
CA HIS A 73 -18.90 -0.04 6.01
C HIS A 73 -19.70 -1.18 5.37
N ILE A 74 -19.05 -2.01 4.52
CA ILE A 74 -19.67 -3.19 3.90
C ILE A 74 -20.25 -4.11 4.96
N LEU A 75 -19.53 -4.36 6.05
CA LEU A 75 -19.99 -5.24 7.13
C LEU A 75 -21.25 -4.74 7.86
N THR A 76 -21.61 -3.46 7.71
CA THR A 76 -22.85 -2.89 8.26
C THR A 76 -24.05 -3.01 7.34
N LEU A 77 -23.85 -3.42 6.08
CA LEU A 77 -24.92 -3.57 5.10
C LEU A 77 -25.81 -4.77 5.44
N GLN A 78 -27.13 -4.57 5.38
CA GLN A 78 -28.12 -5.62 5.59
C GLN A 78 -28.32 -6.43 4.30
N MET A 79 -27.34 -7.26 3.95
CA MET A 79 -27.38 -8.15 2.79
C MET A 79 -27.44 -9.61 3.21
N GLY A 80 -27.85 -10.49 2.28
CA GLY A 80 -27.70 -11.93 2.47
C GLY A 80 -26.22 -12.31 2.67
N LYS A 81 -25.93 -13.33 3.48
CA LYS A 81 -24.53 -13.72 3.81
C LYS A 81 -23.67 -13.94 2.57
N MET A 82 -24.23 -14.57 1.53
CA MET A 82 -23.52 -14.85 0.27
C MET A 82 -23.24 -13.57 -0.51
N GLU A 83 -24.26 -12.73 -0.68
CA GLU A 83 -24.14 -11.44 -1.38
C GLU A 83 -23.13 -10.52 -0.68
N LEU A 84 -23.16 -10.49 0.65
CA LEU A 84 -22.24 -9.72 1.47
C LEU A 84 -20.79 -10.16 1.25
N ARG A 85 -20.52 -11.47 1.19
CA ARG A 85 -19.18 -12.00 0.92
C ARG A 85 -18.71 -11.64 -0.50
N GLN A 86 -19.59 -11.79 -1.49
CA GLN A 86 -19.26 -11.45 -2.88
C GLN A 86 -18.92 -9.96 -2.99
N PHE A 87 -19.76 -9.10 -2.43
CA PHE A 87 -19.55 -7.66 -2.41
C PHE A 87 -18.28 -7.27 -1.67
N PHE A 88 -17.99 -7.93 -0.54
CA PHE A 88 -16.76 -7.71 0.22
C PHE A 88 -15.51 -8.00 -0.61
N TYR A 89 -15.36 -9.22 -1.16
CA TYR A 89 -14.13 -9.58 -1.88
C TYR A 89 -14.00 -8.83 -3.21
N PHE A 90 -15.11 -8.57 -3.90
CA PHE A 90 -15.11 -7.74 -5.10
C PHE A 90 -14.64 -6.32 -4.80
N THR A 91 -15.13 -5.70 -3.72
CA THR A 91 -14.71 -4.35 -3.34
C THR A 91 -13.23 -4.29 -2.97
N VAL A 92 -12.75 -5.28 -2.21
CA VAL A 92 -11.32 -5.37 -1.85
C VAL A 92 -10.45 -5.53 -3.10
N PHE A 93 -10.89 -6.32 -4.09
CA PHE A 93 -10.24 -6.44 -5.39
C PHE A 93 -10.22 -5.11 -6.16
N CYS A 94 -11.35 -4.42 -6.25
CA CYS A 94 -11.43 -3.09 -6.86
C CYS A 94 -10.49 -2.09 -6.19
N ASN A 95 -10.35 -2.14 -4.86
CA ASN A 95 -9.39 -1.31 -4.13
C ASN A 95 -7.94 -1.61 -4.55
N SER A 96 -7.56 -2.88 -4.72
CA SER A 96 -6.22 -3.25 -5.22
C SER A 96 -5.98 -2.83 -6.68
N VAL A 97 -7.00 -2.88 -7.53
CA VAL A 97 -6.93 -2.31 -8.89
C VAL A 97 -6.75 -0.80 -8.84
N ALA A 98 -7.53 -0.11 -8.01
CA ALA A 98 -7.43 1.34 -7.82
C ALA A 98 -6.04 1.75 -7.31
N PHE A 99 -5.44 0.98 -6.39
CA PHE A 99 -4.05 1.18 -5.98
C PHE A 99 -3.08 1.09 -7.15
N SER A 100 -3.20 0.05 -7.97
CA SER A 100 -2.28 -0.21 -9.08
C SER A 100 -2.36 0.91 -10.13
N VAL A 101 -3.58 1.34 -10.47
CA VAL A 101 -3.83 2.45 -11.39
C VAL A 101 -3.32 3.77 -10.80
N ALA A 102 -3.60 4.05 -9.52
CA ALA A 102 -3.14 5.25 -8.85
C ALA A 102 -1.61 5.32 -8.80
N LEU A 103 -0.94 4.22 -8.44
CA LEU A 103 0.52 4.17 -8.36
C LEU A 103 1.16 4.45 -9.72
N VAL A 104 0.69 3.80 -10.79
CA VAL A 104 1.18 4.02 -12.15
C VAL A 104 0.84 5.43 -12.63
N GLY A 105 -0.39 5.88 -12.42
CA GLY A 105 -0.87 7.20 -12.81
C GLY A 105 -0.08 8.33 -12.15
N LEU A 106 0.20 8.23 -10.84
CA LEU A 106 0.99 9.22 -10.11
C LEU A 106 2.42 9.32 -10.66
N HIS A 107 3.04 8.19 -11.04
CA HIS A 107 4.37 8.19 -11.65
C HIS A 107 4.35 8.80 -13.06
N TYR A 108 3.31 8.49 -13.84
CA TYR A 108 3.13 9.04 -15.18
C TYR A 108 2.90 10.55 -15.16
N LEU A 109 1.99 11.04 -14.30
CA LEU A 109 1.72 12.48 -14.13
C LEU A 109 2.96 13.26 -13.69
N ARG A 110 3.84 12.63 -12.91
CA ARG A 110 5.07 13.24 -12.41
C ARG A 110 6.24 13.17 -13.39
N ASN A 111 6.20 12.26 -14.38
CA ASN A 111 7.35 11.85 -15.18
C ASN A 111 8.55 11.44 -14.30
N CYS A 112 8.31 10.72 -13.21
CA CYS A 112 9.39 10.21 -12.35
C CYS A 112 9.69 8.74 -12.67
N SER A 113 10.95 8.32 -12.46
CA SER A 113 11.33 6.93 -12.68
C SER A 113 10.62 5.99 -11.70
N PHE A 114 10.32 4.78 -12.17
CA PHE A 114 9.70 3.75 -11.34
C PHE A 114 10.78 3.08 -10.49
N SER A 115 10.85 3.42 -9.20
CA SER A 115 11.83 2.83 -8.27
C SER A 115 11.63 1.32 -8.10
N ARG A 116 12.65 0.66 -7.56
CA ARG A 116 12.54 -0.75 -7.14
C ARG A 116 11.42 -0.95 -6.12
N CYS A 117 11.26 0.00 -5.19
CA CYS A 117 10.18 0.03 -4.20
C CYS A 117 8.81 -0.01 -4.89
N ALA A 118 8.54 0.93 -5.80
CA ALA A 118 7.27 1.01 -6.51
C ALA A 118 6.96 -0.28 -7.29
N ARG A 119 7.95 -0.86 -7.99
CA ARG A 119 7.79 -2.14 -8.72
C ARG A 119 7.40 -3.28 -7.79
N GLN A 120 8.10 -3.40 -6.66
CA GLN A 120 7.84 -4.46 -5.69
C GLN A 120 6.44 -4.33 -5.06
N CYS A 121 6.02 -3.13 -4.70
CA CYS A 121 4.66 -2.86 -4.20
C CYS A 121 3.60 -3.26 -5.25
N LEU A 122 3.84 -2.97 -6.53
CA LEU A 122 2.94 -3.37 -7.62
C LEU A 122 2.86 -4.89 -7.76
N TYR A 123 3.98 -5.61 -7.74
CA TYR A 123 3.99 -7.08 -7.80
C TYR A 123 3.29 -7.73 -6.61
N LEU A 124 3.52 -7.22 -5.40
CA LEU A 124 2.80 -7.66 -4.21
C LEU A 124 1.29 -7.43 -4.33
N THR A 125 0.88 -6.31 -4.93
CA THR A 125 -0.53 -6.01 -5.14
C THR A 125 -1.16 -6.94 -6.18
N LEU A 126 -0.43 -7.27 -7.26
CA LEU A 126 -0.88 -8.28 -8.21
C LEU A 126 -1.09 -9.64 -7.52
N MET A 127 -0.18 -10.04 -6.63
CA MET A 127 -0.33 -11.25 -5.84
C MET A 127 -1.55 -11.18 -4.90
N ALA A 128 -1.81 -10.02 -4.28
CA ALA A 128 -3.01 -9.81 -3.46
C ALA A 128 -4.29 -9.95 -4.29
N MET A 129 -4.32 -9.41 -5.50
CA MET A 129 -5.45 -9.52 -6.42
C MET A 129 -5.75 -10.97 -6.78
N VAL A 130 -4.73 -11.78 -7.03
CA VAL A 130 -4.89 -13.22 -7.25
C VAL A 130 -5.52 -13.89 -6.03
N LEU A 131 -5.00 -13.66 -4.83
CA LEU A 131 -5.57 -14.21 -3.59
C LEU A 131 -7.04 -13.80 -3.38
N GLN A 132 -7.37 -12.53 -3.65
CA GLN A 132 -8.71 -11.99 -3.51
C GLN A 132 -9.70 -12.62 -4.50
N ILE A 133 -9.31 -12.78 -5.78
CA ILE A 133 -10.13 -13.47 -6.77
C ILE A 133 -10.31 -14.95 -6.41
N THR A 134 -9.25 -15.63 -5.97
CA THR A 134 -9.36 -17.04 -5.55
C THR A 134 -10.31 -17.18 -4.37
N GLN A 135 -10.21 -16.31 -3.37
CA GLN A 135 -11.13 -16.31 -2.23
C GLN A 135 -12.57 -15.92 -2.63
N TYR A 136 -12.75 -14.99 -3.56
CA TYR A 136 -14.07 -14.66 -4.11
C TYR A 136 -14.73 -15.90 -4.72
N VAL A 137 -14.00 -16.64 -5.57
CA VAL A 137 -14.53 -17.86 -6.21
C VAL A 137 -14.82 -18.93 -5.16
N ILE A 138 -13.85 -19.30 -4.32
CA ILE A 138 -13.98 -20.43 -3.40
C ILE A 138 -15.00 -20.15 -2.29
N HIS A 139 -14.91 -18.99 -1.64
CA HIS A 139 -15.70 -18.70 -0.44
C HIS A 139 -17.01 -17.94 -0.73
N ALA A 140 -17.04 -17.10 -1.77
CA ALA A 140 -18.21 -16.29 -2.08
C ALA A 140 -19.11 -16.90 -3.17
N VAL A 141 -18.56 -17.72 -4.07
CA VAL A 141 -19.37 -18.42 -5.09
C VAL A 141 -19.66 -19.86 -4.66
N TYR A 142 -18.65 -20.62 -4.23
CA TYR A 142 -18.81 -22.04 -3.85
C TYR A 142 -19.11 -22.29 -2.36
N ASP A 143 -19.21 -21.24 -1.54
CA ASP A 143 -19.45 -21.31 -0.08
C ASP A 143 -18.46 -22.23 0.68
N SER A 144 -17.25 -22.39 0.16
CA SER A 144 -16.21 -23.21 0.80
C SER A 144 -15.27 -22.35 1.64
N SER A 145 -15.09 -22.71 2.91
CA SER A 145 -14.20 -21.98 3.82
C SER A 145 -12.74 -22.46 3.76
N SER A 146 -12.42 -23.50 2.98
CA SER A 146 -11.11 -24.18 2.99
C SER A 146 -9.92 -23.26 2.66
N PHE A 147 -10.12 -22.26 1.79
CA PHE A 147 -9.07 -21.32 1.41
C PHE A 147 -8.93 -20.11 2.35
N THR A 148 -9.89 -19.90 3.25
CA THR A 148 -9.98 -18.71 4.11
C THR A 148 -8.73 -18.48 4.96
N PRO A 149 -8.12 -19.50 5.61
CA PRO A 149 -6.89 -19.28 6.37
C PRO A 149 -5.73 -18.80 5.49
N ILE A 150 -5.56 -19.42 4.31
CA ILE A 150 -4.50 -19.08 3.35
C ILE A 150 -4.69 -17.64 2.88
N TYR A 151 -5.92 -17.25 2.54
CA TYR A 151 -6.26 -15.89 2.19
C TYR A 151 -5.91 -14.90 3.30
N GLN A 152 -6.35 -15.16 4.55
CA GLN A 152 -6.14 -14.24 5.66
C GLN A 152 -4.65 -14.04 5.98
N TYR A 153 -3.89 -15.12 6.12
CA TYR A 153 -2.44 -15.03 6.38
C TYR A 153 -1.69 -14.46 5.18
N GLY A 154 -2.08 -14.83 3.95
CA GLY A 154 -1.49 -14.31 2.72
C GLY A 154 -1.62 -12.80 2.60
N VAL A 155 -2.81 -12.24 2.87
CA VAL A 155 -3.04 -10.78 2.86
C VAL A 155 -2.18 -10.09 3.92
N VAL A 156 -2.08 -10.63 5.14
CA VAL A 156 -1.22 -10.06 6.19
C VAL A 156 0.24 -10.05 5.76
N LEU A 157 0.75 -11.17 5.24
CA LEU A 157 2.13 -11.28 4.77
C LEU A 157 2.43 -10.31 3.64
N ILE A 158 1.50 -10.12 2.71
CA ILE A 158 1.64 -9.15 1.62
C ILE A 158 1.73 -7.72 2.17
N ASN A 159 0.83 -7.35 3.09
CA ASN A 159 0.82 -6.01 3.67
C ASN A 159 2.09 -5.73 4.48
N LEU A 160 2.56 -6.71 5.27
CA LEU A 160 3.84 -6.62 6.00
C LEU A 160 5.04 -6.51 5.06
N SER A 161 5.03 -7.25 3.95
CA SER A 161 6.08 -7.18 2.92
C SER A 161 6.09 -5.80 2.25
N CYS A 162 4.92 -5.26 1.93
CA CYS A 162 4.76 -3.93 1.36
C CYS A 162 5.30 -2.85 2.31
N LEU A 163 4.91 -2.92 3.58
CA LEU A 163 5.40 -2.03 4.63
C LEU A 163 6.93 -2.08 4.74
N SER A 164 7.49 -3.30 4.78
CA SER A 164 8.94 -3.50 4.86
C SER A 164 9.66 -2.87 3.67
N ILE A 165 9.15 -3.07 2.45
CA ILE A 165 9.72 -2.53 1.22
C ILE A 165 9.71 -1.00 1.21
N VAL A 166 8.59 -0.39 1.62
CA VAL A 166 8.47 1.06 1.72
C VAL A 166 9.36 1.62 2.83
N ALA A 167 9.56 0.89 3.92
CA ALA A 167 10.43 1.29 5.03
C ALA A 167 11.93 1.21 4.71
N LEU A 168 12.36 0.32 3.80
CA LEU A 168 13.78 0.09 3.51
C LEU A 168 14.52 1.37 3.08
N TYR A 169 13.89 2.19 2.25
CA TYR A 169 14.52 3.41 1.73
C TYR A 169 14.77 4.47 2.81
N PRO A 170 13.75 4.92 3.59
CA PRO A 170 13.96 5.88 4.67
C PRO A 170 14.92 5.36 5.75
N VAL A 171 14.88 4.05 6.04
CA VAL A 171 15.82 3.41 6.97
C VAL A 171 17.26 3.51 6.45
N LYS A 172 17.51 3.16 5.18
CA LYS A 172 18.84 3.32 4.56
C LYS A 172 19.33 4.78 4.61
N MET A 173 18.44 5.74 4.39
CA MET A 173 18.77 7.16 4.52
C MET A 173 19.14 7.56 5.95
N LEU A 174 18.44 7.05 6.98
CA LEU A 174 18.79 7.30 8.38
C LEU A 174 20.20 6.79 8.70
N PHE A 175 20.52 5.56 8.29
CA PHE A 175 21.85 4.99 8.52
C PHE A 175 22.95 5.74 7.74
N LYS A 176 22.70 6.12 6.48
CA LYS A 176 23.67 6.91 5.69
C LYS A 176 23.87 8.32 6.26
N SER A 177 22.84 8.91 6.88
CA SER A 177 22.94 10.22 7.56
C SER A 177 23.78 10.16 8.85
N ASN A 178 23.83 9.00 9.52
CA ASN A 178 24.65 8.77 10.71
C ASN A 178 26.10 8.38 10.40
N VAL A 179 26.44 8.08 9.14
CA VAL A 179 27.81 7.80 8.68
C VAL A 179 28.48 9.07 8.10
N LYS A 180 28.08 10.25 8.61
CA LYS A 180 28.92 11.45 8.57
C LYS A 180 29.49 11.68 9.97
N VAL A 181 30.40 10.80 10.39
CA VAL A 181 31.26 11.01 11.55
C VAL A 181 32.69 10.98 11.03
N VAL A 182 33.26 12.18 10.98
CA VAL A 182 34.66 12.57 10.72
C VAL A 182 35.17 12.37 9.29
#